data_AF-A0A354ITG5-F1
#
_entry.id   AF-A0A354ITG5-F1
#
_cell.length_a   1.000
_cell.length_b   1.000
_cell.length_c   1.000
_cell.angle_alpha   90.00
_cell.angle_beta   90.00
_cell.angle_gamma   90.00
#
_symmetry.space_group_name_H-M   'P 1'
#
loop_
_entity.id
_entity.type
_entity.pdbx_description
1 polymer ?
#
loop_
_entity_poly.entity_id
_entity_poly.type
_entity_poly.pdbx_seq_one_letter_code
_entity_poly.pdbx_strand_id
1 'polypeptide(L)'
;IIATILVHLERDQACEILSHFTDRLRNDVVLRIATLDGVQPAALRELNDVLTKLLSGNEHIKKSSLGGVRTAAEILNFMAGEQESAVMENIKNYDNDMAQKIMDEMFVFDNIID
;
A
#
# COMPACT_ATOMS: atom_id res chain seq x y z
N ILE A 1 8.86 -8.77 -20.14
CA ILE A 1 8.74 -8.33 -18.73
C ILE A 1 8.48 -6.83 -18.64
N ILE A 2 9.44 -5.94 -18.93
CA ILE A 2 9.22 -4.48 -18.85
C ILE A 2 7.98 -4.03 -19.66
N ALA A 3 7.89 -4.43 -20.94
CA ALA A 3 6.72 -4.17 -21.79
C ALA A 3 5.41 -4.70 -21.17
N THR A 4 5.43 -5.91 -20.62
CA THR A 4 4.28 -6.55 -19.97
C THR A 4 3.81 -5.77 -18.75
N ILE A 5 4.72 -5.24 -17.94
CA ILE A 5 4.39 -4.42 -16.77
C ILE A 5 3.82 -3.08 -17.22
N LEU A 6 4.47 -2.40 -18.17
CA LEU A 6 4.05 -1.09 -18.67
C LEU A 6 2.66 -1.10 -19.32
N VAL A 7 2.22 -2.22 -19.92
CA VAL A 7 0.87 -2.37 -20.49
C VAL A 7 -0.23 -2.37 -19.42
N HIS A 8 0.11 -2.68 -18.16
CA HIS A 8 -0.84 -2.72 -17.03
C HIS A 8 -0.85 -1.43 -16.20
N LEU A 9 -0.02 -0.44 -16.54
CA LEU A 9 0.00 0.87 -15.89
C LEU A 9 -0.91 1.86 -16.62
N GLU A 10 -1.25 2.95 -15.93
CA GLU A 10 -1.86 4.12 -16.57
C GLU A 10 -0.91 4.72 -17.62
N ARG A 11 -1.48 5.30 -18.68
CA ARG A 11 -0.69 5.79 -19.83
C ARG A 11 0.32 6.86 -19.44
N ASP A 12 -0.05 7.73 -18.51
CA ASP A 12 0.81 8.82 -18.03
C ASP A 12 2.01 8.28 -17.24
N GLN A 13 1.77 7.32 -16.33
CA GLN A 13 2.82 6.64 -15.57
C GLN A 13 3.77 5.85 -16.48
N ALA A 14 3.23 5.11 -17.46
CA ALA A 14 4.05 4.37 -18.41
C ALA A 14 4.93 5.30 -19.25
N CYS A 15 4.41 6.46 -19.66
CA CYS A 15 5.15 7.48 -20.39
C CYS A 15 6.29 8.08 -19.57
N GLU A 16 6.01 8.43 -18.31
CA GLU A 16 7.01 8.94 -17.38
C GLU A 16 8.14 7.93 -17.16
N ILE A 17 7.82 6.66 -16.94
CA ILE A 17 8.83 5.59 -16.78
C ILE A 17 9.68 5.42 -18.05
N LEU A 18 9.05 5.41 -19.23
CA LEU A 18 9.77 5.34 -20.51
C LEU A 18 10.72 6.54 -20.69
N SER A 19 10.41 7.70 -20.12
CA SER A 19 11.24 8.91 -20.20
C SER A 19 12.62 8.73 -19.57
N HIS A 20 12.72 7.86 -18.56
CA HIS A 20 13.95 7.57 -17.82
C HIS A 20 14.84 6.50 -18.48
N PHE A 21 14.39 5.85 -19.55
CA PHE A 21 15.19 4.84 -20.24
C PHE A 21 16.16 5.44 -21.26
N THR A 22 17.26 4.75 -21.53
CA THR A 22 18.10 5.09 -22.69
C THR A 22 17.32 4.89 -23.99
N ASP A 23 17.63 5.66 -25.04
CA ASP A 23 16.90 5.61 -26.32
C ASP A 23 16.82 4.19 -26.90
N ARG A 24 17.93 3.45 -26.81
CA ARG A 24 17.99 2.05 -27.24
C ARG A 24 16.99 1.16 -26.48
N LEU A 25 16.94 1.28 -25.16
CA LEU A 25 16.05 0.47 -24.33
C LEU A 25 14.59 0.87 -24.53
N ARG A 26 14.31 2.18 -24.60
CA ARG A 26 12.99 2.74 -24.86
C ARG A 26 12.39 2.21 -26.16
N ASN A 27 13.17 2.25 -27.25
CA ASN A 27 12.73 1.77 -28.55
C ASN A 27 12.45 0.25 -28.57
N ASP A 28 13.31 -0.56 -27.93
CA ASP A 28 13.08 -2.01 -27.79
C ASP A 28 11.80 -2.31 -26.99
N VAL A 29 11.58 -1.59 -25.90
CA VAL A 29 10.40 -1.78 -25.04
C VAL A 29 9.12 -1.39 -25.76
N VAL A 30 9.09 -0.24 -26.46
CA VAL A 30 7.92 0.22 -27.22
C VAL A 30 7.59 -0.74 -28.36
N LEU A 31 8.59 -1.24 -29.09
CA LEU A 31 8.40 -2.24 -30.14
C LEU A 31 7.75 -3.51 -29.58
N ARG A 32 8.22 -4.00 -28.43
CA ARG A 32 7.62 -5.18 -27.76
C ARG A 32 6.21 -4.95 -27.26
N ILE A 33 5.87 -3.74 -26.83
CA ILE A 33 4.49 -3.36 -26.47
C ILE A 33 3.60 -3.41 -27.72
N ALA A 34 4.08 -2.88 -28.84
CA ALA A 34 3.34 -2.83 -30.10
C ALA A 34 3.09 -4.23 -30.70
N THR A 35 4.02 -5.17 -30.50
CA THR A 35 3.91 -6.55 -30.99
C THR A 35 3.38 -7.52 -29.93
N LEU A 36 2.84 -7.02 -28.82
CA LEU A 36 2.37 -7.83 -27.71
C LEU A 36 0.98 -8.41 -28.04
N ASP A 37 0.96 -9.57 -28.72
CA ASP A 37 -0.26 -10.36 -28.83
C ASP A 37 -0.63 -10.92 -27.45
N GLY A 38 -1.92 -10.80 -27.11
CA GLY A 38 -2.47 -10.90 -25.76
C GLY A 38 -1.72 -11.85 -24.80
N VAL A 39 -1.35 -11.31 -23.64
CA VAL A 39 -0.67 -12.10 -22.58
C VAL A 39 -1.69 -13.05 -21.96
N GLN A 40 -1.38 -14.35 -21.93
CA GLN A 40 -2.22 -15.31 -21.21
C GLN A 40 -2.34 -14.87 -19.74
N PRO A 41 -3.57 -14.74 -19.19
CA PRO A 41 -3.80 -14.29 -17.81
C PRO A 41 -3.04 -15.10 -16.76
N ALA A 42 -2.73 -16.38 -17.06
CA ALA A 42 -1.92 -17.25 -16.21
C ALA A 42 -0.48 -16.73 -16.02
N ALA A 43 0.16 -16.25 -17.10
CA ALA A 43 1.52 -15.72 -17.05
C ALA A 43 1.62 -14.40 -16.28
N LEU A 44 0.54 -13.60 -16.26
CA LEU A 44 0.47 -12.38 -15.45
C LEU A 44 0.40 -12.66 -13.95
N ARG A 45 -0.37 -13.67 -13.53
CA ARG A 45 -0.40 -14.08 -12.11
C ARG A 45 0.96 -14.58 -11.65
N GLU A 46 1.59 -15.44 -12.46
CA GLU A 46 2.91 -15.98 -12.13
C GLU A 46 3.99 -14.89 -12.04
N LEU A 47 3.95 -13.89 -12.92
CA LEU A 47 4.84 -12.73 -12.85
C LEU A 47 4.57 -11.87 -11.61
N ASN A 48 3.31 -11.69 -11.21
CA ASN A 48 2.94 -10.92 -10.02
C ASN A 48 3.37 -11.63 -8.72
N ASP A 49 3.26 -12.96 -8.68
CA ASP A 49 3.72 -13.77 -7.55
C ASP A 49 5.25 -13.74 -7.42
N VAL A 50 5.97 -13.81 -8.55
CA VAL A 50 7.44 -13.71 -8.57
C VAL A 50 7.90 -12.29 -8.22
N LEU A 51 7.27 -11.24 -8.75
CA LEU A 51 7.57 -9.86 -8.36
C LEU A 51 7.33 -9.64 -6.87
N THR A 52 6.20 -10.11 -6.34
CA THR A 52 5.88 -10.03 -4.91
C THR A 52 6.93 -10.75 -4.07
N LYS A 53 7.40 -11.92 -4.52
CA LYS A 53 8.43 -12.71 -3.83
C LYS A 53 9.82 -12.09 -3.89
N LEU A 54 10.18 -11.45 -5.01
CA LEU A 54 11.46 -10.74 -5.17
C LEU A 54 11.48 -9.42 -4.40
N LEU A 55 10.35 -8.70 -4.38
CA LEU A 55 10.18 -7.46 -3.60
C LEU A 55 10.10 -7.72 -2.09
N SER A 56 9.61 -8.89 -1.67
CA SER A 56 9.62 -9.33 -0.26
C SER A 56 10.93 -9.99 0.16
N GLY A 57 11.82 -10.28 -0.78
CA GLY A 57 13.03 -11.06 -0.56
C GLY A 57 14.22 -10.28 0.01
N ASN A 58 14.16 -8.95 0.14
CA ASN A 58 15.37 -8.19 0.50
C ASN A 58 15.21 -7.00 1.46
N GLU A 59 14.04 -6.80 2.06
CA GLU A 59 13.91 -5.91 3.21
C GLU A 59 12.55 -6.19 3.85
N HIS A 60 12.49 -6.02 5.17
CA HIS A 60 11.24 -5.94 5.91
C HIS A 60 10.26 -5.06 5.13
N ILE A 61 9.30 -5.69 4.43
CA ILE A 61 8.12 -4.99 3.95
C ILE A 61 7.46 -4.47 5.23
N LYS A 62 7.73 -3.20 5.55
CA LYS A 62 6.70 -2.32 6.07
C LYS A 62 5.58 -2.45 5.06
N LYS A 63 4.72 -3.47 5.28
CA LYS A 63 3.33 -3.40 4.87
C LYS A 63 2.98 -1.99 5.29
N SER A 64 2.56 -1.12 4.37
CA SER A 64 1.70 -0.01 4.76
C SER A 64 0.74 -0.64 5.76
N SER A 65 0.94 -0.35 7.05
CA SER A 65 0.50 -1.25 8.09
C SER A 65 -1.01 -1.15 8.08
N LEU A 66 -1.67 -2.09 7.42
CA LEU A 66 -3.09 -2.35 7.60
C LEU A 66 -3.23 -2.73 9.08
N GLY A 67 -3.40 -1.72 9.94
CA GLY A 67 -3.35 -1.84 11.39
C GLY A 67 -2.39 -0.86 12.08
N GLY A 68 -2.18 -1.05 13.38
CA GLY A 68 -1.38 -0.16 14.22
C GLY A 68 -2.21 0.89 14.96
N VAL A 69 -1.54 1.61 15.86
CA VAL A 69 -2.13 2.56 16.82
C VAL A 69 -3.03 3.59 16.12
N ARG A 70 -2.55 4.21 15.04
CA ARG A 70 -3.31 5.23 14.30
C ARG A 70 -4.58 4.68 13.64
N THR A 71 -4.48 3.53 12.98
CA THR A 71 -5.65 2.85 12.38
C THR A 71 -6.68 2.48 13.46
N ALA A 72 -6.21 2.05 14.65
CA ALA A 72 -7.10 1.75 15.78
C ALA A 72 -7.77 3.02 16.34
N ALA A 73 -7.03 4.12 16.47
CA ALA A 73 -7.55 5.41 16.90
C ALA A 73 -8.62 5.96 15.93
N GLU A 74 -8.37 5.89 14.63
CA GLU A 74 -9.34 6.28 13.60
C GLU A 74 -10.63 5.46 13.71
N ILE A 75 -10.54 4.15 13.92
CA ILE A 75 -11.73 3.28 14.11
C ILE A 75 -12.48 3.67 15.39
N LEU A 76 -11.77 3.86 16.51
CA LEU A 76 -12.38 4.22 17.80
C LEU A 76 -13.11 5.57 17.75
N ASN A 77 -12.58 6.55 17.01
CA ASN A 77 -13.23 7.85 16.81
C ASN A 77 -14.61 7.75 16.12
N PHE A 78 -14.90 6.67 15.39
CA PHE A 78 -16.20 6.42 14.76
C PHE A 78 -17.13 5.50 15.60
N MET A 79 -16.67 4.99 16.74
CA MET A 79 -17.46 4.12 17.60
C MET A 79 -18.34 4.93 18.55
N ALA A 80 -19.47 4.36 18.99
CA ALA A 80 -20.30 4.97 20.03
C ALA A 80 -19.55 4.95 21.38
N GLY A 81 -19.64 6.02 22.16
CA GLY A 81 -18.78 6.24 23.34
C GLY A 81 -18.79 5.12 24.41
N GLU A 82 -19.89 4.38 24.56
CA GLU A 82 -19.94 3.21 25.47
C GLU A 82 -19.06 2.05 24.97
N GLN A 83 -19.06 1.79 23.66
CA GLN A 83 -18.26 0.74 23.03
C GLN A 83 -16.79 1.14 22.94
N GLU A 84 -16.52 2.41 22.62
CA GLU A 84 -15.18 2.98 22.67
C GLU A 84 -14.53 2.81 24.05
N SER A 85 -15.24 3.20 25.12
CA SER A 85 -14.77 3.11 26.50
C SER A 85 -14.44 1.66 26.91
N ALA A 86 -15.33 0.71 26.56
CA ALA A 86 -15.14 -0.70 26.88
C ALA A 86 -13.94 -1.32 26.13
N VAL A 87 -13.72 -0.92 24.87
CA VAL A 87 -12.56 -1.36 24.09
C VAL A 87 -11.28 -0.74 24.62
N MET A 88 -11.28 0.55 24.98
CA MET A 88 -10.11 1.23 25.54
C MET A 88 -9.69 0.64 26.90
N GLU A 89 -10.66 0.29 27.76
CA GLU A 89 -10.38 -0.37 29.04
C GLU A 89 -9.73 -1.76 28.83
N ASN A 90 -10.23 -2.53 27.86
CA ASN A 90 -9.61 -3.82 27.49
C ASN A 90 -8.18 -3.66 26.99
N ILE A 91 -7.93 -2.67 26.12
CA ILE A 91 -6.58 -2.41 25.60
C ILE A 91 -5.66 -1.98 26.75
N LYS A 92 -6.13 -1.12 27.66
CA LYS A 92 -5.33 -0.65 28.81
C LYS A 92 -4.95 -1.77 29.78
N ASN A 93 -5.85 -2.73 30.00
CA ASN A 93 -5.57 -3.90 30.83
C ASN A 93 -4.55 -4.85 30.18
N TYR A 94 -4.50 -4.87 28.85
CA TYR A 94 -3.55 -5.68 28.09
C TYR A 94 -2.18 -4.99 27.96
N ASP A 95 -2.16 -3.72 27.57
CA ASP A 95 -0.98 -2.89 27.34
C ASP A 95 -1.35 -1.41 27.54
N ASN A 96 -0.92 -0.86 28.69
CA ASN A 96 -1.19 0.52 29.08
C ASN A 96 -0.49 1.52 28.16
N ASP A 97 0.74 1.22 27.72
CA ASP A 97 1.50 2.10 26.83
C ASP A 97 0.89 2.14 25.43
N MET A 98 0.31 1.03 24.97
CA MET A 98 -0.44 0.99 23.71
C MET A 98 -1.74 1.80 23.80
N ALA A 99 -2.50 1.66 24.90
CA ALA A 99 -3.71 2.43 25.12
C ALA A 99 -3.44 3.94 25.10
N GLN A 100 -2.37 4.39 25.78
CA GLN A 100 -1.98 5.79 25.79
C GLN A 100 -1.67 6.31 24.38
N LYS A 101 -0.90 5.56 23.59
CA LYS A 101 -0.59 5.96 22.20
C LYS A 101 -1.84 6.06 21.32
N ILE A 102 -2.82 5.18 21.52
CA ILE A 102 -4.08 5.22 20.77
C ILE A 102 -4.88 6.47 21.17
N MET A 103 -4.97 6.77 22.46
CA MET A 103 -5.63 7.97 22.97
C MET A 103 -4.99 9.26 22.43
N ASP A 104 -3.66 9.32 22.39
CA ASP A 104 -2.93 10.47 21.84
C ASP A 104 -3.26 10.69 20.36
N GLU A 105 -3.43 9.61 19.58
CA GLU A 105 -3.82 9.66 18.16
C GLU A 105 -5.32 9.94 17.95
N MET A 106 -6.17 9.79 18.98
CA MET A 106 -7.58 10.22 18.91
C MET A 106 -7.73 11.74 19.08
N PHE A 107 -6.78 12.39 19.74
CA PHE A 107 -6.83 13.81 20.11
C PHE A 107 -6.13 14.76 19.11
N VAL A 108 -6.01 14.36 17.84
CA VAL A 108 -5.25 15.13 16.84
C VAL A 108 -6.12 16.25 16.26
N PHE A 109 -5.94 17.48 16.76
CA PHE A 109 -6.28 18.82 16.24
C PHE A 109 -7.66 19.15 15.63
N ASP A 110 -8.45 18.20 15.14
CA ASP A 110 -9.82 18.47 14.65
C ASP A 110 -10.81 18.69 15.81
N ASN A 111 -10.51 18.17 17.01
CA ASN A 111 -11.31 18.38 18.23
C ASN A 111 -11.09 19.76 18.90
N ILE A 112 -10.29 20.66 18.31
CA ILE A 112 -10.04 22.01 18.86
C ILE A 112 -10.98 23.07 18.25
N ILE A 113 -11.76 22.73 17.22
CA ILE A 113 -12.62 23.68 16.48
C ILE A 113 -14.05 23.77 17.06
N ASP A 114 -14.32 23.20 18.24
CA ASP A 114 -15.56 23.43 19.00
C ASP A 114 -15.26 24.01 20.40
#